data_AF-H9FE72-F1
#
_entry.id   AF-H9FE72-F1
#
_cell.length_a   1.000
_cell.length_b   1.000
_cell.length_c   1.000
_cell.angle_alpha   90.00
_cell.angle_beta   90.00
_cell.angle_gamma   90.00
#
_symmetry.space_group_name_H-M   'P 1'
#
loop_
_entity.id
_entity.type
_entity.pdbx_description
1 polymer ?
#
loop_
_entity_poly.entity_id
_entity_poly.type
_entity_poly.pdbx_seq_one_letter_code
_entity_poly.pdbx_strand_id
1 'polypeptide(L)'
;LDLAPSGLTLEEHSLEQVQSMVVGEVLKDIETACKLLNITADPVDWSPGNVQKWLLWTEHQYRLPPVGKAFQELAGKELCAMSEEQFRQRSPLG
;
A
#
# COMPACT_ATOMS: atom_id res chain seq x y z
N LEU A 1 -22.07 40.31 20.78
CA LEU A 1 -20.98 39.84 19.89
C LEU A 1 -21.12 38.33 19.86
N ASP A 2 -22.00 37.84 19.00
CA ASP A 2 -22.31 36.40 18.87
C ASP A 2 -21.51 35.88 17.69
N LEU A 3 -20.28 35.43 17.93
CA LEU A 3 -19.52 34.70 16.93
C LEU A 3 -20.04 33.27 16.95
N ALA A 4 -20.89 32.95 15.98
CA ALA A 4 -21.42 31.61 15.79
C ALA A 4 -20.28 30.56 15.73
N PRO A 5 -20.34 29.46 16.51
CA PRO A 5 -19.38 28.36 16.41
C PRO A 5 -19.58 27.48 15.16
N SER A 6 -20.66 27.74 14.41
CA SER A 6 -21.18 26.83 13.37
C SER A 6 -20.31 26.74 12.11
N GLY A 7 -19.43 27.70 11.86
CA GLY A 7 -18.53 27.70 10.70
C GLY A 7 -17.41 26.68 10.82
N LEU A 8 -16.82 26.55 12.00
CA LEU A 8 -15.68 25.65 12.26
C LEU A 8 -16.10 24.17 12.14
N THR A 9 -17.29 23.82 12.62
CA THR A 9 -17.79 22.44 12.59
C THR A 9 -18.12 21.94 11.18
N LEU A 10 -18.50 22.84 10.26
CA LEU A 10 -18.81 22.50 8.87
C LEU A 10 -17.55 22.27 8.04
N GLU A 11 -16.50 23.06 8.27
CA GLU A 11 -15.19 22.90 7.64
C GLU A 11 -14.50 21.63 8.13
N GLU A 12 -14.58 21.32 9.43
CA GLU A 12 -14.03 20.10 10.03
C GLU A 12 -14.68 18.83 9.44
N HIS A 13 -16.02 18.80 9.37
CA HIS A 13 -16.76 17.70 8.74
C HIS A 13 -16.45 17.55 7.23
N SER A 14 -16.22 18.67 6.53
CA SER A 14 -15.85 18.63 5.11
C SER A 14 -14.46 18.03 4.90
N LEU A 15 -13.50 18.36 5.77
CA LEU A 15 -12.15 17.79 5.75
C LEU A 15 -12.14 16.30 6.09
N GLU A 16 -12.89 15.90 7.12
CA GLU A 16 -13.07 14.48 7.49
C GLU A 16 -13.69 13.67 6.35
N GLN A 17 -14.67 14.24 5.65
CA GLN A 17 -15.31 13.59 4.51
C GLN A 17 -14.33 13.40 3.36
N VAL A 18 -13.54 14.42 3.01
CA VAL A 18 -12.50 14.30 1.97
C VAL A 18 -11.45 13.26 2.39
N GLN A 19 -11.05 13.22 3.66
CA GLN A 19 -10.13 12.22 4.17
C GLN A 19 -10.70 10.80 4.03
N SER A 20 -11.97 10.59 4.38
CA SER A 20 -12.66 9.31 4.23
C SER A 20 -12.79 8.88 2.76
N MET A 21 -13.05 9.83 1.86
CA MET A 21 -13.11 9.58 0.42
C MET A 21 -11.75 9.10 -0.12
N VAL A 22 -10.65 9.77 0.23
CA VAL A 22 -9.30 9.37 -0.21
C VAL A 22 -8.94 7.98 0.31
N VAL A 23 -9.24 7.68 1.59
CA VAL A 23 -9.00 6.35 2.15
C VAL A 23 -9.82 5.28 1.41
N GLY A 24 -11.09 5.55 1.13
CA GLY A 24 -11.96 4.63 0.39
C GLY A 24 -11.46 4.35 -1.04
N GLU A 25 -10.95 5.37 -1.73
CA GLU A 25 -10.34 5.20 -3.07
C GLU A 25 -9.07 4.35 -3.01
N VAL A 26 -8.17 4.62 -2.07
CA VAL A 26 -6.95 3.83 -1.89
C VAL A 26 -7.28 2.36 -1.60
N LEU A 27 -8.26 2.09 -0.73
CA LEU A 27 -8.70 0.73 -0.43
C LEU A 27 -9.27 0.02 -1.67
N LYS A 28 -10.01 0.73 -2.51
CA LYS A 28 -10.55 0.20 -3.77
C LYS A 28 -9.44 -0.14 -4.77
N ASP A 29 -8.39 0.68 -4.82
CA ASP A 29 -7.23 0.42 -5.67
C ASP A 29 -6.45 -0.81 -5.18
N ILE A 30 -6.29 -0.97 -3.86
CA ILE A 30 -5.71 -2.17 -3.25
C ILE A 30 -6.52 -3.40 -3.63
N GLU A 31 -7.86 -3.37 -3.47
CA GLU A 31 -8.71 -4.50 -3.85
C GLU A 31 -8.59 -4.85 -5.35
N THR A 32 -8.54 -3.83 -6.20
CA THR A 32 -8.44 -4.01 -7.65
C THR A 32 -7.12 -4.66 -8.03
N ALA A 33 -6.01 -4.20 -7.45
CA ALA A 33 -4.70 -4.81 -7.63
C ALA A 33 -4.67 -6.26 -7.10
N CYS A 34 -5.23 -6.51 -5.92
CA CYS A 34 -5.27 -7.85 -5.33
C CYS A 34 -6.09 -8.84 -6.16
N LYS A 35 -7.24 -8.40 -6.69
CA LYS A 35 -8.08 -9.18 -7.62
C LYS A 35 -7.31 -9.48 -8.92
N LEU A 36 -6.60 -8.49 -9.49
CA LEU A 36 -5.80 -8.67 -10.69
C LEU A 36 -4.66 -9.69 -10.51
N LEU A 37 -4.01 -9.68 -9.35
CA LEU A 37 -2.90 -10.59 -9.04
C LEU A 37 -3.36 -11.94 -8.46
N ASN A 38 -4.65 -12.05 -8.14
CA ASN A 38 -5.24 -13.17 -7.42
C ASN A 38 -4.46 -13.46 -6.12
N ILE A 39 -4.31 -12.43 -5.30
CA ILE A 39 -3.68 -12.45 -3.96
C ILE A 39 -4.64 -11.87 -2.92
N THR A 40 -4.41 -12.16 -1.64
CA THR A 40 -5.18 -11.56 -0.53
C THR A 40 -4.80 -10.09 -0.33
N ALA A 41 -5.72 -9.29 0.20
CA ALA A 41 -5.47 -7.86 0.46
C ALA A 41 -4.53 -7.63 1.65
N ASP A 42 -4.49 -8.55 2.62
CA ASP A 42 -3.58 -8.47 3.75
C ASP A 42 -2.19 -9.00 3.34
N PRO A 43 -1.14 -8.15 3.30
CA PRO A 43 0.19 -8.58 2.92
C PRO A 43 0.82 -9.57 3.89
N VAL A 44 0.36 -9.68 5.15
CA VAL A 44 0.89 -10.65 6.12
C VAL A 44 0.61 -12.09 5.68
N ASP A 45 -0.54 -12.31 5.02
CA ASP A 45 -1.01 -13.62 4.55
C ASP A 45 -0.43 -14.04 3.19
N TRP A 46 0.51 -13.28 2.62
CA TRP A 46 1.10 -13.61 1.33
C TRP A 46 2.05 -14.81 1.43
N SER A 47 1.87 -15.78 0.55
CA SER A 47 2.89 -16.79 0.26
C SER A 47 4.09 -16.14 -0.46
N PRO A 48 5.27 -16.80 -0.50
CA PRO A 48 6.39 -16.31 -1.30
C PRO A 48 6.02 -16.07 -2.78
N GLY A 49 5.16 -16.91 -3.35
CA GLY A 49 4.64 -16.70 -4.70
C GLY A 49 3.76 -15.44 -4.83
N ASN A 50 2.97 -15.11 -3.81
CA ASN A 50 2.16 -13.88 -3.80
C ASN A 50 3.04 -12.63 -3.68
N VAL A 51 4.09 -12.68 -2.86
CA VAL A 51 5.11 -11.62 -2.77
C VAL A 51 5.76 -11.37 -4.13
N GLN A 52 6.14 -12.43 -4.85
CA GLN A 52 6.72 -12.30 -6.20
C GLN A 52 5.77 -11.66 -7.20
N LYS A 53 4.48 -12.02 -7.18
CA LYS A 53 3.47 -11.39 -8.04
C LYS A 53 3.34 -9.89 -7.77
N TRP A 54 3.29 -9.52 -6.49
CA TRP A 54 3.20 -8.11 -6.09
C TRP A 54 4.44 -7.32 -6.49
N LEU A 55 5.65 -7.87 -6.28
CA LEU A 55 6.90 -7.24 -6.71
C LEU A 55 6.94 -7.06 -8.23
N LEU A 56 6.67 -8.11 -9.00
CA LEU A 56 6.67 -8.04 -10.46
C LEU A 56 5.68 -7.00 -11.00
N TRP A 57 4.48 -6.93 -10.40
CA TRP A 57 3.48 -5.93 -10.75
C TRP A 57 3.98 -4.52 -10.44
N THR A 58 4.55 -4.30 -9.26
CA THR A 58 5.08 -3.01 -8.82
C THR A 58 6.25 -2.56 -9.71
N GLU A 59 7.18 -3.48 -10.01
CA GLU A 59 8.28 -3.27 -10.94
C GLU A 59 7.77 -2.81 -12.31
N HIS A 60 6.72 -3.45 -12.84
CA HIS A 60 6.14 -3.07 -14.12
C HIS A 60 5.45 -1.70 -14.08
N GLN A 61 4.65 -1.44 -13.04
CA GLN A 61 3.87 -0.20 -12.90
C GLN A 61 4.76 1.03 -12.78
N TYR A 62 5.84 0.93 -12.03
CA TYR A 62 6.76 2.03 -11.77
C TYR A 62 8.05 1.97 -12.61
N ARG A 63 8.17 0.97 -13.48
CA ARG A 63 9.37 0.72 -14.31
C ARG A 63 10.65 0.59 -13.48
N LEU A 64 10.56 -0.11 -12.36
CA LEU A 64 11.69 -0.35 -11.46
C LEU A 64 12.59 -1.46 -11.99
N PRO A 65 13.87 -1.50 -11.58
CA PRO A 65 14.74 -2.63 -11.86
C PRO A 65 14.21 -3.93 -11.23
N PRO A 66 14.48 -5.09 -11.84
CA PRO A 66 14.02 -6.37 -11.31
C PRO A 66 14.75 -6.71 -10.01
N VAL A 67 14.00 -6.79 -8.92
CA VAL A 67 14.48 -7.10 -7.56
C VAL A 67 13.90 -8.40 -7.03
N GLY A 68 12.88 -8.97 -7.69
CA GLY A 68 12.18 -10.19 -7.26
C GLY A 68 13.07 -11.33 -6.76
N LYS A 69 14.24 -11.55 -7.38
CA LYS A 69 15.19 -12.59 -6.95
C LYS A 69 15.71 -12.40 -5.52
N ALA A 70 15.90 -11.16 -5.06
CA ALA A 70 16.35 -10.86 -3.69
C ALA A 70 15.28 -11.15 -2.62
N PHE A 71 14.02 -11.32 -3.06
CA PHE A 71 12.85 -11.56 -2.22
C PHE A 71 12.18 -12.92 -2.51
N GLN A 72 12.81 -13.81 -3.28
CA GLN A 72 12.19 -15.05 -3.79
C GLN A 72 11.68 -16.00 -2.68
N GLU A 73 12.37 -16.04 -1.54
CA GLU A 73 12.02 -16.92 -0.42
C GLU A 73 11.16 -16.23 0.65
N LEU A 74 10.85 -14.94 0.51
CA LEU A 74 10.17 -14.18 1.56
C LEU A 74 8.66 -14.34 1.47
N ALA A 75 8.06 -14.75 2.58
CA ALA A 75 6.61 -14.66 2.76
C ALA A 75 6.19 -13.25 3.20
N GLY A 76 4.90 -12.99 3.08
CA GLY A 76 4.25 -11.74 3.45
C GLY A 76 4.59 -11.24 4.86
N LYS A 77 4.48 -12.12 5.86
CA LYS A 77 4.88 -11.82 7.25
C LYS A 77 6.32 -11.32 7.39
N GLU A 78 7.25 -11.85 6.60
CA GLU A 78 8.67 -11.45 6.67
C GLU A 78 8.90 -10.12 5.98
N LEU A 79 8.19 -9.89 4.87
CA LEU A 79 8.18 -8.61 4.17
C LEU A 79 7.60 -7.50 5.05
N CYS A 80 6.48 -7.75 5.74
CA CYS A 80 5.86 -6.79 6.66
C CYS A 80 6.70 -6.51 7.91
N ALA A 81 7.50 -7.48 8.37
CA ALA A 81 8.41 -7.30 9.50
C ALA A 81 9.73 -6.60 9.11
N MET A 82 10.00 -6.45 7.82
CA MET A 82 11.21 -5.84 7.29
C MET A 82 11.17 -4.32 7.44
N SER A 83 12.26 -3.71 7.90
CA SER A 83 12.40 -2.25 7.87
C SER A 83 12.69 -1.75 6.45
N GLU A 84 12.42 -0.47 6.20
CA GLU A 84 12.75 0.18 4.92
C GLU A 84 14.25 0.06 4.57
N GLU A 85 15.13 0.13 5.58
CA GLU A 85 16.58 -0.05 5.37
C GLU A 85 16.91 -1.48 4.93
N GLN A 86 16.34 -2.49 5.57
CA GLN A 86 16.54 -3.89 5.20
C GLN A 86 16.00 -4.18 3.79
N PHE A 87 14.90 -3.55 3.40
CA PHE A 87 14.36 -3.63 2.05
C PHE A 87 15.33 -3.01 1.03
N ARG A 88 15.82 -1.79 1.27
CA ARG A 88 16.78 -1.10 0.39
C ARG A 88 18.12 -1.83 0.27
N GLN A 89 18.60 -2.47 1.33
CA GLN A 89 19.82 -3.28 1.25
C GLN A 89 19.68 -4.47 0.28
N ARG A 90 18.48 -5.05 0.18
CA ARG A 90 18.15 -6.12 -0.78
C ARG A 90 17.82 -5.57 -2.17
N SER A 91 17.36 -4.32 -2.24
CA SER A 91 16.95 -3.60 -3.45
C SER A 91 17.66 -2.24 -3.56
N PRO A 92 18.97 -2.20 -3.86
CA PRO A 92 19.73 -0.95 -3.86
C PRO A 92 19.40 -0.02 -5.03
N LEU A 93 18.66 -0.51 -6.03
CA LEU A 93 18.30 0.22 -7.26
C LEU A 93 16.78 0.43 -7.41
N GLY A 94 15.99 -0.06 -6.45
CA GLY A 94 14.52 0.03 -6.47
C GLY A 94 13.98 1.26 -5.76
#